data_AF-S2E4Q6-F1
#
_entry.id   AF-S2E4Q6-F1
#
_cell.length_a   1.000
_cell.length_b   1.000
_cell.length_c   1.000
_cell.angle_alpha   90.00
_cell.angle_beta   90.00
_cell.angle_gamma   90.00
#
_symmetry.space_group_name_H-M   'P 1'
#
loop_
_entity.id
_entity.type
_entity.pdbx_description
1 polymer ?
#
loop_
_entity_poly.entity_id
_entity_poly.type
_entity_poly.pdbx_seq_one_letter_code
_entity_poly.pdbx_strand_id
1 'polypeptide(L)'
;MYFGVVNINIAERTIGSVDVWRCGVCKKRFCEEKQLGIEELADLVGMPKIDPDAKWGVVVCKLQQGKYRWKLVRLKENSEIKHECLDEKVIPLKVNNFKVEDDKHWSFLIDDNVNRAVEI
;
A
#
# COMPACT_ATOMS: atom_id res chain seq x y z
N MET A 1 -11.76 -8.06 -13.24
CA MET A 1 -12.40 -6.79 -13.66
C MET A 1 -11.88 -5.67 -12.78
N TYR A 2 -11.77 -4.47 -13.34
CA TYR A 2 -11.47 -3.28 -12.55
C TYR A 2 -12.55 -3.10 -11.47
N PHE A 3 -12.13 -2.78 -10.24
CA PHE A 3 -13.01 -2.65 -9.08
C PHE A 3 -13.06 -1.22 -8.53
N GLY A 4 -11.95 -0.50 -8.60
CA GLY A 4 -11.87 0.90 -8.17
C GLY A 4 -10.42 1.34 -7.99
N VAL A 5 -10.26 2.51 -7.38
CA VAL A 5 -8.95 3.12 -7.12
C VAL A 5 -8.91 3.77 -5.74
N VAL A 6 -7.74 3.78 -5.11
CA VAL A 6 -7.46 4.64 -3.96
C VAL A 6 -6.44 5.68 -4.39
N ASN A 7 -6.80 6.95 -4.38
CA ASN A 7 -5.87 8.03 -4.69
C ASN A 7 -5.08 8.40 -3.43
N ILE A 8 -3.79 8.64 -3.58
CA ILE A 8 -2.91 9.04 -2.47
C ILE A 8 -2.43 10.46 -2.74
N ASN A 9 -2.72 11.33 -1.78
CA ASN A 9 -2.51 12.76 -1.92
C ASN A 9 -1.51 13.28 -0.88
N ILE A 10 -0.76 14.31 -1.30
CA ILE A 10 0.03 15.18 -0.42
C ILE A 10 -0.28 16.63 -0.80
N ALA A 11 -0.69 17.42 0.18
CA ALA A 11 -1.14 18.79 0.01
C ALA A 11 -2.19 18.92 -1.11
N GLU A 12 -3.23 18.07 -1.04
CA GLU A 12 -4.36 18.01 -1.99
C GLU A 12 -3.96 17.59 -3.42
N ARG A 13 -2.68 17.26 -3.67
CA ARG A 13 -2.21 16.78 -4.97
C ARG A 13 -2.03 15.28 -4.95
N THR A 14 -2.59 14.61 -5.94
CA THR A 14 -2.36 13.18 -6.16
C THR A 14 -0.92 12.92 -6.55
N ILE A 15 -0.22 12.13 -5.73
CA ILE A 15 1.17 11.69 -5.97
C ILE A 15 1.24 10.24 -6.48
N GLY A 16 0.13 9.51 -6.39
CA GLY A 16 0.00 8.16 -6.88
C GLY A 16 -1.36 7.58 -6.55
N SER A 17 -1.57 6.34 -6.95
CA SER A 17 -2.80 5.61 -6.69
C SER A 17 -2.54 4.13 -6.49
N VAL A 18 -3.52 3.44 -5.92
CA VAL A 18 -3.59 1.99 -5.87
C VAL A 18 -4.81 1.55 -6.67
N ASP A 19 -4.56 0.90 -7.81
CA ASP A 19 -5.61 0.30 -8.61
C ASP A 19 -6.07 -1.01 -7.98
N VAL A 20 -7.38 -1.17 -7.85
CA VAL A 20 -8.00 -2.36 -7.26
C VAL A 20 -8.70 -3.16 -8.33
N TRP A 21 -8.34 -4.43 -8.44
CA TRP A 21 -8.93 -5.39 -9.35
C TRP A 21 -9.66 -6.47 -8.55
N ARG A 22 -10.78 -6.97 -9.09
CA ARG A 22 -11.52 -8.09 -8.50
C ARG A 22 -11.65 -9.23 -9.50
N CYS A 23 -11.32 -10.45 -9.07
CA CYS A 23 -11.59 -11.63 -9.88
C CYS A 23 -13.12 -11.85 -10.01
N GLY A 24 -13.61 -12.01 -11.24
CA GLY A 24 -15.03 -12.27 -11.48
C GLY A 24 -15.50 -13.62 -10.92
N VAL A 25 -14.59 -14.59 -10.84
CA VAL A 25 -14.86 -15.97 -10.40
C VAL A 25 -14.72 -16.10 -8.89
N CYS A 26 -13.50 -15.98 -8.35
CA CYS A 26 -13.23 -16.22 -6.93
C CYS A 26 -13.43 -15.00 -6.03
N LYS A 27 -13.80 -13.84 -6.60
CA LYS A 27 -14.06 -12.57 -5.89
C LYS A 27 -12.88 -11.97 -5.12
N LYS A 28 -11.69 -12.58 -5.15
CA LYS A 28 -10.45 -12.04 -4.55
C LYS A 28 -10.07 -10.69 -5.14
N ARG A 29 -9.45 -9.85 -4.32
CA ARG A 29 -8.94 -8.53 -4.68
C ARG A 29 -7.44 -8.56 -4.94
N PHE A 30 -7.00 -7.80 -5.93
CA PHE A 30 -5.60 -7.60 -6.30
C PHE A 30 -5.36 -6.11 -6.36
N CYS A 31 -4.21 -5.66 -5.85
CA CYS A 31 -3.86 -4.25 -5.84
C CYS A 31 -2.57 -4.05 -6.61
N GLU A 32 -2.52 -2.95 -7.35
CA GLU A 32 -1.35 -2.53 -8.10
C GLU A 32 -0.99 -1.09 -7.70
N GLU A 33 0.27 -0.88 -7.36
CA GLU A 33 0.82 0.44 -7.05
C GLU A 33 1.08 1.23 -8.35
N LYS A 34 0.59 2.46 -8.42
CA LYS A 34 0.85 3.41 -9.51
C LYS A 34 1.43 4.69 -8.92
N GLN A 35 2.74 4.83 -8.92
CA GLN A 35 3.41 6.07 -8.47
C GLN A 35 3.61 7.02 -9.65
N LEU A 36 3.19 8.27 -9.51
CA LEU A 36 3.39 9.28 -10.56
C LEU A 36 4.84 9.78 -10.54
N GLY A 37 5.50 9.75 -11.70
CA GLY A 37 6.86 10.25 -11.86
C GLY A 37 7.95 9.33 -11.28
N ILE A 38 7.66 8.05 -11.03
CA ILE A 38 8.68 7.01 -10.76
C ILE A 38 8.88 6.21 -12.05
N GLU A 39 10.13 6.14 -12.49
CA GLU A 39 10.54 5.35 -13.66
C GLU A 39 11.01 3.94 -13.28
N GLU A 40 11.22 3.70 -11.97
CA GLU A 40 11.50 2.37 -11.44
C GLU A 40 10.30 1.45 -11.70
N LEU A 41 10.59 0.27 -12.23
CA LEU A 41 9.58 -0.77 -12.38
C LEU A 41 9.18 -1.26 -10.99
N ALA A 42 7.89 -1.30 -10.71
CA ALA A 42 7.40 -1.96 -9.51
C ALA A 42 7.82 -3.45 -9.53
N ASP A 43 8.34 -3.96 -8.41
CA ASP A 43 8.73 -5.36 -8.26
C ASP A 43 7.60 -6.35 -8.57
N LEU A 44 6.35 -5.88 -8.44
CA LEU A 44 5.14 -6.66 -8.61
C LEU A 44 4.28 -6.02 -9.70
N VAL A 45 4.32 -6.60 -10.90
CA VAL A 45 3.49 -6.20 -12.04
C VAL A 45 2.29 -7.15 -12.18
N GLY A 46 1.11 -6.59 -12.48
CA GLY A 46 -0.10 -7.35 -12.79
C GLY A 46 -0.99 -7.63 -11.58
N MET A 47 -1.35 -8.89 -11.35
CA MET A 47 -2.32 -9.30 -10.32
C MET A 47 -1.66 -10.20 -9.26
N PRO A 48 -0.76 -9.65 -8.41
CA PRO A 48 -0.05 -10.43 -7.41
C PRO A 48 -1.03 -11.06 -6.41
N LYS A 49 -0.93 -12.37 -6.22
CA LYS A 49 -1.70 -13.06 -5.19
C LYS A 49 -1.10 -12.73 -3.82
N ILE A 50 -1.98 -12.58 -2.84
CA ILE A 50 -1.63 -12.52 -1.42
C ILE A 50 -2.20 -13.74 -0.70
N ASP A 51 -1.67 -14.02 0.48
CA ASP A 51 -2.17 -15.10 1.31
C ASP A 51 -3.65 -14.89 1.67
N PRO A 52 -4.45 -15.96 1.84
CA PRO A 52 -5.88 -15.84 2.14
C PRO A 52 -6.19 -15.08 3.43
N ASP A 53 -5.24 -15.05 4.37
CA ASP A 53 -5.32 -14.36 5.66
C ASP A 53 -4.61 -13.00 5.67
N ALA A 54 -4.10 -12.55 4.53
CA ALA A 54 -3.50 -11.23 4.37
C ALA A 54 -4.49 -10.24 3.76
N LYS A 55 -4.24 -8.95 3.99
CA LYS A 55 -4.96 -7.83 3.38
C LYS A 55 -3.99 -6.90 2.66
N TRP A 56 -4.49 -6.23 1.64
CA TRP A 56 -3.77 -5.12 1.03
C TRP A 56 -3.86 -3.88 1.91
N GLY A 57 -2.72 -3.26 2.17
CA GLY A 57 -2.64 -2.01 2.89
C GLY A 57 -1.57 -1.11 2.29
N VAL A 58 -1.60 0.16 2.68
CA VAL A 58 -0.54 1.12 2.39
C VAL A 58 0.14 1.46 3.69
N VAL A 59 1.47 1.44 3.68
CA VAL A 59 2.30 1.98 4.75
C VAL A 59 2.79 3.35 4.35
N VAL A 60 2.67 4.30 5.27
CA VAL A 60 3.13 5.68 5.14
C VAL A 60 4.30 5.89 6.08
N CYS A 61 5.45 6.30 5.55
CA CYS A 61 6.67 6.59 6.27
C CYS A 61 6.82 8.10 6.46
N LYS A 62 6.72 8.59 7.71
CA LYS A 62 6.84 10.02 8.03
C LYS A 62 8.26 10.57 7.80
N LEU A 63 9.25 9.70 7.64
CA LEU A 63 10.64 10.08 7.40
C LEU A 63 10.95 10.36 5.92
N GLN A 64 10.16 9.81 5.01
CA GLN A 64 10.33 9.98 3.56
C GLN A 64 9.48 11.14 3.03
N GLN A 65 9.82 11.64 1.85
CA GLN A 65 9.15 12.78 1.22
C GLN A 65 8.57 12.44 -0.15
N GLY A 66 7.54 13.19 -0.54
CA GLY A 66 6.90 13.11 -1.85
C GLY A 66 6.40 11.70 -2.17
N LYS A 67 6.66 11.26 -3.40
CA LYS A 67 6.24 9.98 -3.97
C LYS A 67 6.76 8.75 -3.22
N TYR A 68 7.90 8.86 -2.53
CA TYR A 68 8.50 7.77 -1.74
C TYR A 68 7.87 7.61 -0.35
N ARG A 69 7.01 8.54 0.10
CA ARG A 69 6.42 8.55 1.45
C ARG A 69 5.51 7.34 1.74
N TRP A 70 5.16 6.55 0.74
CA TRP A 70 4.23 5.44 0.90
C TRP A 70 4.59 4.24 0.04
N LYS A 71 4.13 3.06 0.46
CA LYS A 71 4.28 1.81 -0.29
C LYS A 71 3.06 0.91 -0.14
N LEU A 72 2.66 0.23 -1.21
CA LEU A 72 1.69 -0.86 -1.15
C LEU A 72 2.33 -2.10 -0.49
N VAL A 73 1.66 -2.65 0.51
CA VAL A 73 2.15 -3.79 1.28
C VAL A 73 1.07 -4.84 1.49
N ARG A 74 1.51 -6.03 1.92
CA ARG A 74 0.66 -7.14 2.34
C ARG A 74 0.71 -7.19 3.86
N LEU A 75 -0.42 -6.99 4.51
CA LEU A 75 -0.54 -6.99 5.96
C LEU A 75 -1.17 -8.31 6.40
N LYS A 76 -0.46 -9.04 7.26
CA LYS A 76 -0.96 -10.24 7.93
C LYS A 76 -1.03 -9.97 9.43
N GLU A 77 -2.04 -10.52 10.08
CA GLU A 77 -2.23 -10.33 11.52
C GLU A 77 -1.09 -10.95 12.33
N ASN A 78 -0.65 -10.26 13.38
CA ASN A 78 0.44 -10.68 14.28
C ASN A 78 1.73 -11.06 13.53
N SER A 79 2.10 -10.25 12.53
CA SER A 79 3.25 -10.51 11.67
C SER A 79 4.25 -9.34 11.67
N GLU A 80 5.37 -9.52 10.96
CA GLU A 80 6.31 -8.44 10.65
C GLU A 80 6.44 -8.30 9.14
N ILE A 81 6.52 -7.06 8.65
CA ILE A 81 6.83 -6.76 7.25
C ILE A 81 8.20 -6.09 7.17
N LYS A 82 8.93 -6.35 6.08
CA LYS A 82 10.15 -5.61 5.75
C LYS A 82 9.73 -4.35 5.00
N HIS A 83 10.14 -3.19 5.50
CA HIS A 83 9.84 -1.89 4.91
C HIS A 83 11.13 -1.14 4.63
N GLU A 84 11.28 -0.68 3.40
CA GLU A 84 12.38 0.21 3.01
C GLU A 84 12.06 1.63 3.45
N CYS A 85 12.93 2.19 4.29
CA CYS A 85 12.75 3.49 4.93
C CYS A 85 13.76 4.52 4.35
N LEU A 86 14.04 5.59 5.10
CA LEU A 86 15.04 6.60 4.73
C LEU A 86 16.41 5.94 4.45
N ASP A 87 17.12 6.46 3.44
CA ASP A 87 18.43 5.97 2.98
C ASP A 87 18.43 4.47 2.60
N GLU A 88 17.34 3.99 1.99
CA GLU A 88 17.14 2.60 1.54
C GLU A 88 17.27 1.57 2.68
N LYS A 89 17.18 2.03 3.94
CA LYS A 89 17.34 1.15 5.10
C LYS A 89 16.10 0.30 5.28
N VAL A 90 16.26 -1.01 5.12
CA VAL A 90 15.19 -1.99 5.38
C VAL A 90 15.05 -2.21 6.89
N ILE A 91 13.87 -1.90 7.44
CA ILE A 91 13.51 -2.12 8.84
C ILE A 91 12.32 -3.08 8.97
N PRO A 92 12.24 -3.88 10.03
CA PRO A 92 11.04 -4.64 10.35
C PRO A 92 9.98 -3.72 10.96
N LEU A 93 8.74 -3.81 10.47
CA LEU A 93 7.57 -3.17 11.07
C LEU A 93 6.60 -4.23 11.58
N LYS A 94 6.19 -4.11 12.83
CA LYS A 94 5.20 -5.01 13.45
C LYS A 94 3.81 -4.68 12.95
N VAL A 95 3.01 -5.72 12.73
CA VAL A 95 1.63 -5.62 12.29
C VAL A 95 0.72 -6.30 13.31
N ASN A 96 -0.19 -5.52 13.87
CA ASN A 96 -1.23 -5.97 14.79
C ASN A 96 -2.60 -5.48 14.30
N ASN A 97 -3.61 -6.35 14.31
CA ASN A 97 -4.95 -6.05 13.78
C ASN A 97 -4.92 -5.39 12.38
N PHE A 98 -4.08 -5.92 11.48
CA PHE A 98 -3.83 -5.41 10.14
C PHE A 98 -3.40 -3.92 10.08
N LYS A 99 -2.72 -3.43 11.11
CA LYS A 99 -2.12 -2.09 11.16
C LYS A 99 -0.66 -2.17 11.59
N VAL A 100 0.16 -1.31 11.00
CA VAL A 100 1.54 -1.10 11.45
C VAL A 100 1.54 -0.42 12.82
N GLU A 101 2.27 -1.00 13.76
CA GLU A 101 2.55 -0.43 15.08
C GLU A 101 3.97 0.15 15.11
N ASP A 102 4.09 1.44 14.85
CA ASP A 102 5.36 2.18 14.90
C ASP A 102 5.09 3.69 15.10
N ASP A 103 6.05 4.44 15.63
CA ASP A 103 5.90 5.89 15.86
C ASP A 103 6.04 6.72 14.58
N LYS A 104 6.88 6.24 13.66
CA LYS A 104 7.29 6.94 12.42
C LYS A 104 6.54 6.43 11.20
N HIS A 105 5.80 5.33 11.33
CA HIS A 105 5.00 4.75 10.27
C HIS A 105 3.55 4.62 10.70
N TRP A 106 2.64 4.72 9.76
CA TRP A 106 1.25 4.33 9.97
C TRP A 106 0.74 3.63 8.72
N SER A 107 -0.42 3.00 8.82
CA SER A 107 -0.97 2.27 7.69
C SER A 107 -2.49 2.36 7.62
N PHE A 108 -3.02 2.18 6.42
CA PHE A 108 -4.45 2.02 6.19
C PHE A 108 -4.72 0.85 5.23
N LEU A 109 -5.91 0.26 5.35
CA LEU A 109 -6.34 -0.81 4.46
C LEU A 109 -6.92 -0.22 3.17
N ILE A 110 -6.59 -0.86 2.05
CA ILE A 110 -7.13 -0.47 0.75
C ILE A 110 -8.64 -0.65 0.70
N ASP A 111 -9.13 -1.74 1.27
CA ASP A 111 -10.55 -2.11 1.23
C ASP A 111 -11.47 -1.08 1.91
N ASP A 112 -10.95 -0.33 2.88
CA ASP A 112 -11.68 0.70 3.61
C ASP A 112 -11.74 2.04 2.84
N ASN A 113 -10.94 2.17 1.78
CA ASN A 113 -10.68 3.42 1.06
C ASN A 113 -10.93 3.35 -0.45
N VAL A 114 -11.50 2.25 -0.96
CA VAL A 114 -11.81 2.12 -2.40
C VAL A 114 -12.70 3.26 -2.87
N ASN A 115 -12.33 3.87 -4.00
CA ASN A 115 -12.95 5.05 -4.62
C ASN A 115 -12.89 6.32 -3.75
N ARG A 116 -11.88 6.41 -2.89
CA ARG A 116 -11.60 7.60 -2.07
C ARG A 116 -10.18 8.10 -2.30
N ALA A 117 -9.95 9.35 -1.95
CA ALA A 117 -8.61 9.89 -1.78
C ALA A 117 -8.21 9.80 -0.30
N VAL A 118 -6.96 9.43 -0.06
CA VAL A 118 -6.34 9.41 1.27
C VAL A 118 -5.22 10.45 1.28
N GLU A 119 -5.31 11.41 2.18
CA GLU A 119 -4.28 12.41 2.44
C GLU A 119 -3.24 11.83 3.41
N ILE A 120 -1.94 11.95 3.10
CA ILE A 120 -0.86 11.28 3.85
C ILE A 120 0.28 12.18 4.34
#